data_AF-A0A7S3LMK9-F1
#
_entry.id   AF-A0A7S3LMK9-F1
#
_cell.length_a   1.000
_cell.length_b   1.000
_cell.length_c   1.000
_cell.angle_alpha   90.00
_cell.angle_beta   90.00
_cell.angle_gamma   90.00
#
_symmetry.space_group_name_H-M   'P 1'
#
loop_
_entity.id
_entity.type
_entity.pdbx_description
1 polymer ?
#
loop_
_entity_poly.entity_id
_entity_poly.type
_entity_poly.pdbx_seq_one_letter_code
_entity_poly.pdbx_strand_id
1 'polypeptide(L)'
;PLFNPDAINRELESIQSEFDSARMSDGNRCRELYSFTCKKEHPLSIFGWGNLNSIKHEPEKIGVNPYNLLKQFYSKYYGSDNMSLVVLGVAPLDELEKHVVNSFSNIRKSESGPYSLKNSGMPFSESFPQQQQCEKVQKPINADINRLFYIVPVKDTHILNLVFQLECLNKYYKSKPEDYLAHLIGHESK
;
A
#
# COMPACT_ATOMS: atom_id res chain seq x y z
N PRO A 1 -5.83 14.34 -15.24
CA PRO A 1 -7.15 14.02 -14.62
C PRO A 1 -7.87 15.32 -14.30
N LEU A 2 -9.20 15.37 -14.48
CA LEU A 2 -9.99 16.60 -14.29
C LEU A 2 -10.29 16.91 -12.82
N PHE A 3 -10.26 15.90 -11.94
CA PHE A 3 -10.59 16.04 -10.51
C PHE A 3 -11.90 16.80 -10.27
N ASN A 4 -12.96 16.42 -11.02
CA ASN A 4 -14.28 17.03 -10.89
C ASN A 4 -14.81 16.81 -9.44
N PRO A 5 -15.18 17.88 -8.72
CA PRO A 5 -15.69 17.77 -7.35
C PRO A 5 -16.88 16.82 -7.19
N ASP A 6 -17.83 16.81 -8.14
CA ASP A 6 -19.02 15.95 -8.06
C ASP A 6 -18.66 14.47 -8.24
N ALA A 7 -17.70 14.17 -9.11
CA ALA A 7 -17.19 12.82 -9.29
C ALA A 7 -16.43 12.35 -8.05
N ILE A 8 -15.61 13.21 -7.46
CA ILE A 8 -14.87 12.90 -6.22
C ILE A 8 -15.82 12.67 -5.05
N ASN A 9 -16.85 13.50 -4.87
CA ASN A 9 -17.83 13.27 -3.79
C ASN A 9 -18.53 11.91 -3.95
N ARG A 10 -18.93 11.52 -5.17
CA ARG A 10 -19.51 10.18 -5.41
C ARG A 10 -18.52 9.05 -5.17
N GLU A 11 -17.24 9.27 -5.52
CA GLU A 11 -16.18 8.31 -5.25
C GLU A 11 -15.95 8.12 -3.74
N LEU A 12 -16.01 9.20 -2.94
CA LEU A 12 -15.89 9.11 -1.49
C LEU A 12 -16.99 8.26 -0.85
N GLU A 13 -18.23 8.38 -1.32
CA GLU A 13 -19.34 7.51 -0.88
C GLU A 13 -19.09 6.04 -1.28
N SER A 14 -18.48 5.82 -2.45
CA SER A 14 -18.12 4.47 -2.91
C SER A 14 -17.04 3.86 -2.02
N ILE A 15 -15.99 4.62 -1.69
CA ILE A 15 -14.94 4.22 -0.73
C ILE A 15 -15.54 3.89 0.65
N GLN A 16 -16.49 4.69 1.13
CA GLN A 16 -17.18 4.43 2.39
C GLN A 16 -17.95 3.09 2.34
N SER A 17 -18.68 2.84 1.25
CA SER A 17 -19.43 1.58 1.06
C SER A 17 -18.50 0.36 0.98
N GLU A 18 -17.35 0.49 0.30
CA GLU A 18 -16.31 -0.54 0.27
C GLU A 18 -15.75 -0.80 1.68
N PHE A 19 -15.46 0.26 2.44
CA PHE A 19 -14.99 0.14 3.82
C PHE A 19 -16.03 -0.56 4.72
N ASP A 20 -17.31 -0.20 4.63
CA ASP A 20 -18.37 -0.80 5.44
C ASP A 20 -18.53 -2.30 5.14
N SER A 21 -18.43 -2.66 3.85
CA SER A 21 -18.43 -4.07 3.42
C SER A 21 -17.18 -4.81 3.91
N ALA A 22 -16.02 -4.15 3.86
CA ALA A 22 -14.73 -4.71 4.27
C ALA A 22 -14.59 -4.86 5.79
N ARG A 23 -15.28 -4.06 6.59
CA ARG A 23 -15.15 -4.01 8.06
C ARG A 23 -15.54 -5.32 8.75
N MET A 24 -16.46 -6.09 8.14
CA MET A 24 -16.90 -7.38 8.67
C MET A 24 -16.03 -8.56 8.21
N SER A 25 -15.04 -8.33 7.37
CA SER A 25 -14.08 -9.36 6.97
C SER A 25 -13.07 -9.62 8.08
N ASP A 26 -13.04 -10.85 8.60
CA ASP A 26 -12.05 -11.27 9.61
C ASP A 26 -10.61 -11.05 9.15
N GLY A 27 -10.32 -11.24 7.86
CA GLY A 27 -8.99 -10.97 7.29
C GLY A 27 -8.60 -9.50 7.36
N ASN A 28 -9.52 -8.59 7.05
CA ASN A 28 -9.27 -7.15 7.13
C ASN A 28 -9.13 -6.69 8.59
N ARG A 29 -9.95 -7.24 9.49
CA ARG A 29 -9.86 -6.98 10.93
C ARG A 29 -8.52 -7.45 11.51
N CYS A 30 -8.04 -8.62 11.10
CA CYS A 30 -6.72 -9.12 11.50
C CYS A 30 -5.59 -8.27 10.93
N ARG A 31 -5.70 -7.82 9.67
CA ARG A 31 -4.73 -6.91 9.05
C ARG A 31 -4.65 -5.57 9.78
N GLU A 32 -5.79 -4.97 10.11
CA GLU A 32 -5.82 -3.71 10.85
C GLU A 32 -5.26 -3.87 12.27
N LEU A 33 -5.53 -5.00 12.94
CA LEU A 33 -4.88 -5.32 14.21
C LEU A 33 -3.35 -5.40 14.06
N TYR A 34 -2.86 -6.06 13.00
CA TYR A 34 -1.42 -6.13 12.71
C TYR A 34 -0.83 -4.73 12.51
N SER A 35 -1.49 -3.88 11.71
CA SER A 35 -1.14 -2.46 11.53
C SER A 35 -1.10 -1.70 12.86
N PHE A 36 -2.10 -1.87 13.72
CA PHE A 36 -2.16 -1.26 15.04
C PHE A 36 -1.00 -1.68 15.97
N THR A 37 -0.45 -2.88 15.78
CA THR A 37 0.70 -3.37 16.57
C THR A 37 2.05 -2.89 16.04
N CYS A 38 2.09 -2.32 14.84
CA CYS A 38 3.31 -1.75 14.27
C CYS A 38 3.73 -0.48 15.02
N LYS A 39 5.01 -0.11 14.90
CA LYS A 39 5.50 1.20 15.35
C LYS A 39 4.69 2.32 14.69
N LYS A 40 4.34 3.37 15.44
CA LYS A 40 3.54 4.50 14.95
C LYS A 40 4.22 5.26 13.81
N GLU A 41 5.54 5.23 13.80
CA GLU A 41 6.40 5.84 12.79
C GLU A 41 6.68 4.88 11.62
N HIS A 42 6.05 3.71 11.57
CA HIS A 42 6.21 2.78 10.46
C HIS A 42 5.03 2.89 9.49
N PRO A 43 5.25 2.96 8.16
CA PRO A 43 4.19 3.04 7.15
C PRO A 43 3.02 2.06 7.30
N LEU A 44 3.30 0.84 7.77
CA LEU A 44 2.29 -0.20 7.99
C LEU A 44 1.29 0.13 9.11
N SER A 45 1.56 1.10 9.99
CA SER A 45 0.59 1.52 11.01
C SER A 45 -0.49 2.45 10.48
N ILE A 46 -0.41 2.86 9.21
CA ILE A 46 -1.40 3.75 8.60
C ILE A 46 -2.63 2.95 8.21
N PHE A 47 -3.80 3.50 8.53
CA PHE A 47 -5.08 3.04 8.01
C PHE A 47 -5.16 3.33 6.51
N GLY A 48 -4.67 2.37 5.70
CA GLY A 48 -4.47 2.55 4.26
C GLY A 48 -5.73 2.42 3.42
N TRP A 49 -6.84 1.90 3.97
CA TRP A 49 -8.09 1.78 3.23
C TRP A 49 -8.74 3.15 3.00
N GLY A 50 -8.74 3.98 4.03
CA GLY A 50 -9.50 5.22 4.05
C GLY A 50 -11.02 4.97 4.23
N ASN A 51 -11.73 6.04 4.55
CA ASN A 51 -13.18 6.13 4.69
C ASN A 51 -13.59 7.61 4.72
N LEU A 52 -14.89 7.91 4.76
CA LEU A 52 -15.38 9.28 4.73
C LEU A 52 -14.81 10.13 5.88
N ASN A 53 -14.66 9.54 7.07
CA ASN A 53 -14.07 10.20 8.23
C ASN A 53 -12.60 10.60 7.99
N SER A 54 -11.75 9.64 7.59
CA SER A 54 -10.31 9.85 7.43
C SER A 54 -9.94 10.70 6.21
N ILE A 55 -10.72 10.64 5.14
CA ILE A 55 -10.42 11.35 3.89
C ILE A 55 -11.08 12.73 3.86
N LYS A 56 -12.28 12.90 4.43
CA LYS A 56 -13.06 14.15 4.34
C LYS A 56 -13.24 14.83 5.69
N HIS A 57 -13.94 14.20 6.63
CA HIS A 57 -14.39 14.89 7.83
C HIS A 57 -13.26 15.31 8.78
N GLU A 58 -12.31 14.43 9.08
CA GLU A 58 -11.18 14.75 9.96
C GLU A 58 -10.24 15.80 9.32
N PRO A 59 -9.85 15.68 8.04
CA PRO A 59 -9.10 16.75 7.36
C PRO A 59 -9.81 18.11 7.34
N GLU A 60 -11.11 18.14 7.02
CA GLU A 60 -11.88 19.40 6.97
C GLU A 60 -11.93 20.10 8.33
N LYS A 61 -12.03 19.35 9.44
CA LYS A 61 -12.00 19.90 10.81
C LYS A 61 -10.70 20.63 11.13
N ILE A 62 -9.58 20.19 10.56
CA ILE A 62 -8.26 20.81 10.74
C ILE A 62 -7.90 21.78 9.60
N GLY A 63 -8.87 22.15 8.76
CA GLY A 63 -8.68 23.10 7.67
C GLY A 63 -7.93 22.54 6.45
N VAL A 64 -7.77 21.22 6.36
CA VAL A 64 -7.12 20.55 5.25
C VAL A 64 -8.15 20.21 4.18
N ASN A 65 -7.90 20.67 2.94
CA ASN A 65 -8.77 20.40 1.80
C ASN A 65 -8.33 19.11 1.08
N PRO A 66 -9.12 18.02 1.12
CA PRO A 66 -8.73 16.73 0.51
C PRO A 66 -8.57 16.79 -1.01
N TYR A 67 -9.32 17.66 -1.69
CA TYR A 67 -9.24 17.84 -3.14
C TYR A 67 -7.90 18.43 -3.56
N ASN A 68 -7.39 19.39 -2.78
CA ASN A 68 -6.08 19.97 -3.03
C ASN A 68 -4.98 18.94 -2.74
N LEU A 69 -5.11 18.16 -1.67
CA LEU A 69 -4.17 17.06 -1.39
C LEU A 69 -4.13 16.02 -2.50
N LEU A 70 -5.27 15.62 -3.06
CA LEU A 70 -5.33 14.68 -4.18
C LEU A 70 -4.59 15.21 -5.41
N LYS A 71 -4.80 16.49 -5.75
CA LYS A 71 -4.07 17.15 -6.85
C LYS A 71 -2.57 17.22 -6.58
N GLN A 72 -2.17 17.58 -5.37
CA GLN A 72 -0.77 17.62 -4.96
C GLN A 72 -0.13 16.23 -5.01
N PHE A 73 -0.83 15.19 -4.54
CA PHE A 73 -0.34 13.81 -4.60
C PHE A 73 -0.14 13.35 -6.04
N TYR A 74 -1.10 13.62 -6.93
CA TYR A 74 -0.96 13.35 -8.34
C TYR A 74 0.23 14.10 -8.95
N SER A 75 0.36 15.40 -8.70
CA SER A 75 1.49 16.20 -9.18
C SER A 75 2.84 15.67 -8.66
N LYS A 76 2.86 15.23 -7.41
CA LYS A 76 4.09 14.83 -6.75
C LYS A 76 4.59 13.44 -7.13
N TYR A 77 3.69 12.47 -7.31
CA TYR A 77 4.06 11.05 -7.43
C TYR A 77 3.67 10.39 -8.76
N TYR A 78 2.64 10.88 -9.47
CA TYR A 78 2.26 10.32 -10.77
C TYR A 78 3.18 10.86 -11.87
N GLY A 79 4.18 10.06 -12.24
CA GLY A 79 5.08 10.32 -13.36
C GLY A 79 5.62 9.05 -14.00
N SER A 80 6.13 9.17 -15.22
CA SER A 80 6.57 8.05 -16.07
C SER A 80 7.71 7.22 -15.48
N ASP A 81 8.54 7.83 -14.65
CA ASP A 81 9.63 7.20 -13.87
C ASP A 81 9.13 6.32 -12.70
N ASN A 82 7.83 6.37 -12.39
CA ASN A 82 7.16 5.54 -11.39
C ASN A 82 6.12 4.58 -11.99
N MET A 83 6.09 4.44 -13.31
CA MET A 83 5.07 3.67 -14.01
C MET A 83 5.68 2.44 -14.70
N SER A 84 4.88 1.39 -14.78
CA SER A 84 5.13 0.23 -15.63
C SER A 84 3.83 -0.10 -16.36
N LEU A 85 3.92 -0.37 -17.66
CA LEU A 85 2.78 -0.64 -18.52
C LEU A 85 2.95 -2.02 -19.16
N VAL A 86 1.87 -2.80 -19.18
CA VAL A 86 1.78 -4.05 -19.94
C VAL A 86 0.62 -3.92 -20.91
N VAL A 87 0.89 -4.20 -22.19
CA VAL A 87 -0.14 -4.23 -23.24
C VAL A 87 -0.17 -5.63 -23.83
N LEU A 88 -1.37 -6.21 -23.90
CA LEU A 88 -1.64 -7.47 -24.57
C LEU A 88 -2.61 -7.19 -25.71
N GLY A 89 -2.25 -7.61 -26.91
CA GLY A 89 -3.06 -7.44 -28.10
C GLY A 89 -2.71 -8.44 -29.18
N VAL A 90 -3.59 -8.55 -30.18
CA VAL A 90 -3.41 -9.44 -31.33
C VAL A 90 -2.47 -8.87 -32.40
N ALA A 91 -2.20 -7.56 -32.35
CA ALA A 91 -1.35 -6.87 -33.29
C ALA A 91 0.13 -7.29 -33.10
N PRO A 92 0.96 -7.21 -34.17
CA PRO A 92 2.40 -7.43 -34.07
C PRO A 92 3.06 -6.50 -33.05
N LEU A 93 4.21 -6.92 -32.50
CA LEU A 93 4.93 -6.15 -31.47
C LEU A 93 5.26 -4.73 -31.92
N ASP A 94 5.70 -4.54 -33.17
CA ASP A 94 6.05 -3.21 -33.71
C ASP A 94 4.83 -2.26 -33.72
N GLU A 95 3.64 -2.80 -33.98
CA GLU A 95 2.40 -2.01 -33.97
C GLU A 95 1.97 -1.67 -32.54
N LEU A 96 2.05 -2.64 -31.62
CA LEU A 96 1.78 -2.43 -30.20
C LEU A 96 2.74 -1.39 -29.61
N GLU A 97 4.03 -1.46 -29.94
CA GLU A 97 5.03 -0.48 -29.54
C GLU A 97 4.65 0.91 -30.04
N LYS A 98 4.31 1.05 -31.32
CA LYS A 98 3.90 2.33 -31.91
C LYS A 98 2.67 2.91 -31.19
N HIS A 99 1.68 2.09 -30.87
CA HIS A 99 0.49 2.53 -30.11
C HIS A 99 0.85 2.99 -28.68
N VAL A 100 1.74 2.26 -28.02
CA VAL A 100 2.23 2.61 -26.68
C VAL A 100 3.00 3.93 -26.71
N VAL A 101 3.95 4.08 -27.64
CA VAL A 101 4.72 5.32 -27.78
C VAL A 101 3.78 6.49 -28.03
N ASN A 102 2.87 6.39 -29.01
CA ASN A 102 1.94 7.47 -29.34
C ASN A 102 1.05 7.89 -28.17
N SER A 103 0.67 6.94 -27.30
CA SER A 103 -0.28 7.18 -26.21
C SER A 103 0.40 7.64 -24.92
N PHE A 104 1.61 7.15 -24.62
CA PHE A 104 2.23 7.27 -23.30
C PHE A 104 3.56 8.04 -23.29
N SER A 105 4.15 8.38 -24.44
CA SER A 105 5.45 9.10 -24.48
C SER A 105 5.42 10.47 -23.80
N ASN A 106 4.26 11.11 -23.77
CA ASN A 106 4.08 12.46 -23.24
C ASN A 106 3.79 12.48 -21.73
N ILE A 107 3.82 11.34 -21.04
CA ILE A 107 3.70 11.30 -19.59
C ILE A 107 4.95 11.94 -18.96
N ARG A 108 4.74 13.05 -18.26
CA ARG A 108 5.79 13.77 -17.53
C ARG A 108 6.46 12.86 -16.48
N LYS A 109 7.69 13.21 -16.11
CA LYS A 109 8.35 12.63 -14.94
C LYS A 109 7.70 13.13 -13.64
N SER A 110 7.85 12.35 -12.58
CA SER A 110 7.36 12.68 -11.25
C SER A 110 8.17 13.82 -10.65
N GLU A 111 7.54 14.72 -9.90
CA GLU A 111 8.27 15.77 -9.17
C GLU A 111 9.16 15.18 -8.07
N SER A 112 8.76 14.04 -7.52
CA SER A 112 9.54 13.28 -6.54
C SER A 112 10.74 12.53 -7.14
N GLY A 113 10.85 12.44 -8.47
CA GLY A 113 11.73 11.49 -9.12
C GLY A 113 11.29 10.02 -8.95
N PRO A 114 12.14 9.06 -9.38
CA PRO A 114 11.83 7.64 -9.34
C PRO A 114 11.74 7.15 -7.89
N TYR A 115 10.72 6.35 -7.62
CA TYR A 115 10.48 5.74 -6.34
C TYR A 115 11.61 4.77 -6.01
N SER A 116 12.14 4.88 -4.80
CA SER A 116 13.15 3.97 -4.28
C SER A 116 12.86 3.71 -2.81
N LEU A 117 12.91 2.43 -2.41
CA LEU A 117 12.81 2.00 -1.01
C LEU A 117 13.93 2.60 -0.13
N LYS A 118 15.03 3.09 -0.73
CA LYS A 118 16.11 3.78 0.00
C LYS A 118 15.79 5.25 0.30
N ASN A 119 14.90 5.85 -0.48
CA ASN A 119 14.50 7.26 -0.40
C ASN A 119 13.02 7.42 0.02
N SER A 120 12.36 6.34 0.41
CA SER A 120 10.94 6.33 0.71
C SER A 120 10.68 6.91 2.10
N GLY A 121 10.66 8.24 2.18
CA GLY A 121 9.78 8.93 3.12
C GLY A 121 8.32 8.71 2.72
N MET A 122 7.43 8.58 3.70
CA MET A 122 6.00 8.49 3.49
C MET A 122 5.49 9.72 2.72
N PRO A 123 4.58 9.57 1.74
CA PRO A 123 4.13 10.68 0.91
C PRO A 123 3.53 11.90 1.63
N PHE A 124 3.09 11.72 2.88
CA PHE A 124 2.27 12.66 3.64
C PHE A 124 2.76 12.92 5.07
N SER A 125 4.07 12.83 5.31
CA SER A 125 4.57 13.17 6.63
C SER A 125 5.71 14.18 6.56
N GLU A 126 5.34 15.45 6.78
CA GLU A 126 6.29 16.49 7.20
C GLU A 126 6.81 16.24 8.63
N SER A 127 6.12 15.39 9.39
CA SER A 127 6.45 14.99 10.77
C SER A 127 7.30 13.72 10.87
N PHE A 128 7.52 13.00 9.77
CA PHE A 128 8.49 11.91 9.71
C PHE A 128 9.81 12.56 9.34
N PRO A 129 10.88 12.35 10.13
CA PRO A 129 12.16 12.96 9.84
C PRO A 129 12.59 12.57 8.42
N GLN A 130 12.60 13.56 7.53
CA GLN A 130 13.00 13.44 6.11
C GLN A 130 14.46 13.00 5.92
N GLN A 131 15.17 12.63 6.97
CA GLN A 131 16.59 12.40 6.95
C GLN A 131 16.99 11.32 7.96
N GLN A 132 16.71 10.07 7.63
CA GLN A 132 17.63 8.99 7.97
C GLN A 132 17.79 8.14 6.72
N GLN A 133 19.03 8.08 6.23
CA GLN A 133 19.46 7.14 5.19
C GLN A 133 18.86 5.77 5.51
N CYS A 134 17.90 5.31 4.71
CA CYS A 134 17.29 4.00 4.87
C CYS A 134 18.25 2.95 4.32
N GLU A 135 19.40 2.76 4.98
CA GLU A 135 20.17 1.53 4.84
C GLU A 135 19.49 0.36 5.57
N LYS A 136 18.56 0.65 6.49
CA LYS A 136 17.73 -0.33 7.17
C LYS A 136 16.28 0.15 7.23
N VAL A 137 15.42 -0.37 6.36
CA VAL A 137 13.96 -0.28 6.57
C VAL A 137 13.69 -0.79 7.98
N GLN A 138 13.23 0.07 8.87
CA GLN A 138 12.98 -0.35 10.24
C GLN A 138 11.93 -1.44 10.25
N LYS A 139 12.19 -2.50 11.02
CA LYS A 139 11.22 -3.58 11.24
C LYS A 139 9.88 -2.97 11.72
N PRO A 140 8.72 -3.29 11.08
CA PRO A 140 7.41 -2.79 11.51
C PRO A 140 7.08 -3.08 12.96
N ILE A 141 7.53 -4.23 13.44
CA ILE A 141 7.30 -4.72 14.79
C ILE A 141 8.62 -4.62 15.56
N ASN A 142 8.56 -4.22 16.83
CA ASN A 142 9.72 -4.25 17.71
C ASN A 142 10.22 -5.70 17.89
N ALA A 143 11.53 -5.90 17.97
CA ALA A 143 12.10 -7.25 18.10
C ALA A 143 11.71 -7.97 19.42
N ASP A 144 11.19 -7.23 20.41
CA ASP A 144 10.99 -7.71 21.78
C ASP A 144 9.60 -8.28 22.08
N ILE A 145 8.77 -8.58 21.08
CA ILE A 145 7.36 -8.93 21.34
C ILE A 145 6.97 -10.36 20.98
N ASN A 146 7.04 -11.22 22.01
CA ASN A 146 6.26 -12.45 22.13
C ASN A 146 4.81 -12.09 22.53
N ARG A 147 3.98 -11.68 21.58
CA ARG A 147 2.58 -11.32 21.82
C ARG A 147 1.63 -12.41 21.34
N LEU A 148 0.60 -12.66 22.15
CA LEU A 148 -0.52 -13.52 21.82
C LEU A 148 -1.78 -12.66 21.79
N PHE A 149 -2.53 -12.72 20.69
CA PHE A 149 -3.78 -12.00 20.50
C PHE A 149 -4.94 -12.99 20.41
N TYR A 150 -5.98 -12.76 21.19
CA TYR A 150 -7.24 -13.46 21.08
C TYR A 150 -8.22 -12.57 20.33
N ILE A 151 -8.71 -13.07 19.19
CA ILE A 151 -9.61 -12.33 18.30
C ILE A 151 -10.93 -13.07 18.28
N VAL A 152 -12.03 -12.35 18.55
CA VAL A 152 -13.38 -12.87 18.34
C VAL A 152 -13.70 -12.71 16.85
N PRO A 153 -13.82 -13.82 16.09
CA PRO A 153 -14.12 -13.75 14.67
C PRO A 153 -15.58 -13.39 14.44
N VAL A 154 -15.87 -12.83 13.27
CA VAL A 154 -17.23 -12.60 12.77
C VAL A 154 -17.82 -13.93 12.30
N LYS A 155 -17.03 -14.74 11.59
CA LYS A 155 -17.43 -16.09 11.17
C LYS A 155 -17.18 -17.12 12.27
N ASP A 156 -17.96 -18.18 12.28
CA ASP A 156 -17.73 -19.34 13.15
C ASP A 156 -16.49 -20.12 12.67
N THR A 157 -15.31 -19.73 13.17
CA THR A 157 -14.02 -20.25 12.74
C THR A 157 -13.04 -20.33 13.90
N HIS A 158 -12.10 -21.27 13.80
CA HIS A 158 -10.98 -21.42 14.73
C HIS A 158 -9.68 -21.37 13.93
N ILE A 159 -8.92 -20.28 14.09
CA ILE A 159 -7.69 -20.03 13.33
C ILE A 159 -6.58 -19.67 14.30
N LEU A 160 -5.42 -20.33 14.16
CA LEU A 160 -4.17 -19.95 14.79
C LEU A 160 -3.24 -19.33 13.75
N ASN A 161 -2.88 -18.07 13.92
CA ASN A 161 -1.92 -17.38 13.08
C ASN A 161 -0.58 -17.24 13.81
N LEU A 162 0.48 -17.82 13.24
CA LEU A 162 1.85 -17.64 13.72
C LEU A 162 2.59 -16.72 12.73
N VAL A 163 3.10 -15.59 13.20
CA VAL A 163 3.73 -14.58 12.35
C VAL A 163 5.18 -14.37 12.77
N PHE A 164 6.09 -14.58 11.82
CA PHE A 164 7.53 -14.36 12.00
C PHE A 164 7.98 -13.23 11.10
N GLN A 165 8.64 -12.24 11.70
CA GLN A 165 9.14 -11.11 10.94
C GLN A 165 10.52 -11.41 10.33
N LEU A 166 10.59 -11.44 9.00
CA LEU A 166 11.82 -11.62 8.24
C LEU A 166 12.37 -10.29 7.70
N GLU A 167 13.62 -10.31 7.26
CA GLU A 167 14.17 -9.22 6.43
C GLU A 167 13.56 -9.26 5.02
N CYS A 168 13.77 -8.20 4.23
CA CYS A 168 13.35 -8.21 2.82
C CYS A 168 14.19 -9.22 2.02
N LEU A 169 13.54 -10.27 1.53
CA LEU A 169 14.19 -11.35 0.78
C LEU A 169 14.16 -11.16 -0.74
N ASN A 170 13.65 -10.03 -1.26
CA ASN A 170 13.55 -9.77 -2.70
C ASN A 170 14.87 -9.97 -3.47
N LYS A 171 16.03 -9.70 -2.85
CA LYS A 171 17.35 -9.95 -3.46
C LYS A 171 17.61 -11.43 -3.78
N TYR A 172 16.89 -12.34 -3.13
CA TYR A 172 17.02 -13.78 -3.26
C TYR A 172 15.93 -14.40 -4.14
N TYR A 173 15.23 -13.62 -4.98
CA TYR A 173 14.12 -14.09 -5.82
C TYR A 173 14.45 -15.29 -6.73
N LYS A 174 15.73 -15.55 -7.02
CA LYS A 174 16.18 -16.73 -7.78
C LYS A 174 16.30 -17.98 -6.93
N SER A 175 16.79 -17.85 -5.70
CA SER A 175 16.97 -18.98 -4.77
C SER A 175 15.74 -19.25 -3.91
N LYS A 176 14.85 -18.27 -3.77
CA LYS A 176 13.54 -18.36 -3.11
C LYS A 176 13.58 -19.08 -1.75
N PRO A 177 14.46 -18.65 -0.81
CA PRO A 177 14.64 -19.34 0.46
C PRO A 177 13.35 -19.44 1.29
N GLU A 178 12.51 -18.41 1.25
CA GLU A 178 11.19 -18.40 1.87
C GLU A 178 10.23 -19.43 1.27
N ASP A 179 10.22 -19.61 -0.05
CA ASP A 179 9.39 -20.62 -0.71
C ASP A 179 9.84 -22.02 -0.31
N TYR A 180 11.15 -22.26 -0.21
CA TYR A 180 11.69 -23.54 0.24
C TYR A 180 11.25 -23.88 1.67
N LEU A 181 11.35 -22.92 2.59
CA LEU A 181 10.88 -23.11 3.98
C LEU A 181 9.36 -23.32 4.02
N ALA A 182 8.59 -22.53 3.27
CA ALA A 182 7.14 -22.67 3.20
C ALA A 182 6.73 -24.05 2.67
N HIS A 183 7.45 -24.58 1.67
CA HIS A 183 7.22 -25.92 1.13
C HIS A 183 7.44 -27.00 2.19
N LEU A 184 8.50 -26.91 2.99
CA LEU A 184 8.78 -27.88 4.06
C LEU A 184 7.79 -27.77 5.22
N ILE A 185 7.46 -26.55 5.65
CA ILE A 185 6.53 -26.30 6.77
C ILE A 185 5.11 -26.71 6.38
N GLY A 186 4.69 -26.41 5.15
CA GLY A 186 3.38 -26.76 4.61
C GLY A 186 3.32 -28.17 4.02
N HIS A 187 4.30 -29.02 4.27
CA HIS A 187 4.32 -30.38 3.74
C HIS A 187 3.30 -31.26 4.47
N GLU A 188 2.34 -31.82 3.72
CA GLU A 188 1.21 -32.61 4.24
C GLU A 188 1.37 -34.12 4.06
N SER A 189 2.60 -34.57 3.86
CA SER A 189 2.91 -35.98 3.68
C SER A 189 2.46 -36.81 4.89
N LYS A 190 1.77 -37.90 4.59
CA LYS A 190 1.25 -38.87 5.58
C LYS A 190 2.34 -39.80 6.09
#